data_AF-A0AB40D189-F1
#
_entry.id   AF-A0AB40D189-F1
#
_cell.length_a   1.000
_cell.length_b   1.000
_cell.length_c   1.000
_cell.angle_alpha   90.00
_cell.angle_beta   90.00
_cell.angle_gamma   90.00
#
_symmetry.space_group_name_H-M   'P 1'
#
loop_
_entity.id
_entity.type
_entity.pdbx_description
1 polymer ?
#
loop_
_entity_poly.entity_id
_entity_poly.type
_entity_poly.pdbx_seq_one_letter_code
_entity_poly.pdbx_strand_id
1 'polypeptide(L)'
;MGKPFAVSGKRSPRSPTAGGAGSSWKTTGRCLTFLLLLAAVAFPTVVLYRAVDHRHYSYRSLRSDLNASALLSDSDWLSEAAAQDTVELRLDKILQEASMEDKTVILTTLNSAWARSEGIDFSGEEYFMSNGYLEMMWRRIDFLRTILEMGYSFIFTDVDIMWFRNPLPNFYSDVDFQTACDHFFGNSTDLGNRANGGFNYVKSNNRSIEFYKYWYSSRERFPGHHDQDVFNTIKYDPFVTEIGLTMRFLSTTFFGGLCEPSRDLNKVCTMHANCCIGLESKLHDLRIMLDNWREFMSLPHNMKNSGIVSWRVPQNCSIAALFRTPSF
;
A
#
# COMPACT_ATOMS: atom_id res chain seq x y z
N MET A 1 28.45 43.11 63.78
CA MET A 1 27.71 42.15 64.63
C MET A 1 27.79 40.79 63.95
N GLY A 2 28.33 39.69 64.46
CA GLY A 2 29.16 39.39 65.63
C GLY A 2 29.87 38.05 65.36
N LYS A 3 31.19 38.14 65.21
CA LYS A 3 32.34 37.21 65.42
C LYS A 3 32.39 35.74 64.88
N PRO A 4 33.61 35.29 64.49
CA PRO A 4 33.91 33.97 63.91
C PRO A 4 34.57 33.01 64.94
N PHE A 5 34.82 31.74 64.55
CA PHE A 5 35.92 30.93 65.10
C PHE A 5 36.39 29.85 64.10
N ALA A 6 37.72 29.73 63.98
CA ALA A 6 38.46 28.68 63.30
C ALA A 6 39.29 27.89 64.32
N VAL A 7 39.70 26.65 64.02
CA VAL A 7 40.86 25.82 64.48
C VAL A 7 40.60 24.39 63.97
N SER A 8 41.39 23.64 63.17
CA SER A 8 42.82 23.27 63.08
C SER A 8 43.32 22.16 64.04
N GLY A 9 43.77 21.01 63.48
CA GLY A 9 44.74 20.06 64.06
C GLY A 9 44.68 18.66 63.43
N LYS A 10 45.61 18.20 62.56
CA LYS A 10 46.93 17.51 62.81
C LYS A 10 46.79 16.19 63.63
N ARG A 11 47.41 15.02 63.37
CA ARG A 11 48.51 14.49 62.53
C ARG A 11 48.49 12.92 62.58
N SER A 12 48.76 12.26 61.44
CA SER A 12 49.58 11.05 61.08
C SER A 12 50.35 10.20 62.16
N PRO A 13 51.06 9.07 61.86
CA PRO A 13 50.75 7.74 61.23
C PRO A 13 51.40 6.52 61.96
N ARG A 14 51.27 5.26 61.45
CA ARG A 14 52.36 4.24 61.25
C ARG A 14 51.87 2.86 60.76
N SER A 15 52.65 2.26 59.86
CA SER A 15 52.63 0.89 59.26
C SER A 15 53.39 -0.14 60.16
N PRO A 16 53.71 -1.43 59.79
CA PRO A 16 53.56 -2.18 58.51
C PRO A 16 53.26 -3.74 58.58
N THR A 17 53.15 -4.35 57.38
CA THR A 17 53.60 -5.71 56.91
C THR A 17 52.84 -7.05 57.12
N ALA A 18 52.65 -7.73 55.97
CA ALA A 18 52.91 -9.15 55.61
C ALA A 18 51.84 -10.25 55.76
N GLY A 19 51.73 -11.09 54.71
CA GLY A 19 51.40 -12.53 54.82
C GLY A 19 50.33 -13.04 53.86
N GLY A 20 50.66 -13.99 52.99
CA GLY A 20 49.78 -14.52 51.92
C GLY A 20 48.94 -15.76 52.27
N ALA A 21 48.16 -16.17 51.25
CA ALA A 21 47.62 -17.50 50.93
C ALA A 21 46.46 -18.09 51.77
N GLY A 22 45.40 -18.52 51.07
CA GLY A 22 44.32 -19.35 51.63
C GLY A 22 43.07 -19.46 50.74
N SER A 23 43.22 -20.07 49.57
CA SER A 23 42.14 -20.53 48.68
C SER A 23 41.32 -21.69 49.27
N SER A 24 40.10 -21.91 48.73
CA SER A 24 39.60 -23.24 48.30
C SER A 24 38.16 -23.67 48.66
N TRP A 25 37.25 -22.82 49.17
CA TRP A 25 35.88 -23.31 49.53
C TRP A 25 34.69 -22.49 49.01
N LYS A 26 34.89 -21.47 48.16
CA LYS A 26 33.78 -20.65 47.61
C LYS A 26 33.59 -20.72 46.09
N THR A 27 34.45 -21.45 45.36
CA THR A 27 34.39 -21.54 43.89
C THR A 27 33.61 -22.76 43.39
N THR A 28 33.51 -23.82 44.20
CA THR A 28 32.89 -25.10 43.81
C THR A 28 31.37 -25.01 43.68
N GLY A 29 30.71 -24.17 44.50
CA GLY A 29 29.26 -23.97 44.42
C GLY A 29 28.81 -23.22 43.17
N ARG A 30 29.61 -22.26 42.66
CA ARG A 30 29.25 -21.46 41.49
C ARG A 30 29.43 -22.23 40.17
N CYS A 31 30.41 -23.13 40.10
CA CYS A 31 30.57 -24.03 38.94
C CYS A 31 29.43 -25.04 38.82
N LEU A 32 28.93 -25.58 39.94
CA LEU A 32 27.81 -26.53 39.91
C LEU A 32 26.51 -25.84 39.44
N THR A 33 26.25 -24.61 39.87
CA THR A 33 25.09 -23.83 39.40
C THR A 33 25.20 -23.46 37.91
N PHE A 34 26.39 -23.12 37.42
CA PHE A 34 26.63 -22.85 35.99
C PHE A 34 26.49 -24.12 35.13
N LEU A 35 26.95 -25.27 35.61
CA LEU A 35 26.80 -26.55 34.91
C LEU A 35 25.33 -27.01 34.85
N LEU A 36 24.56 -26.80 35.92
CA LEU A 36 23.13 -27.09 35.95
C LEU A 36 22.33 -26.16 35.02
N LEU A 37 22.70 -24.88 34.93
CA LEU A 37 22.11 -23.93 33.97
C LEU A 37 22.44 -24.27 32.52
N LEU A 38 23.69 -24.66 32.22
CA LEU A 38 24.07 -25.12 30.89
C LEU A 38 23.32 -26.40 30.50
N ALA A 39 23.14 -27.35 31.42
CA ALA A 39 22.33 -28.54 31.18
C ALA A 39 20.84 -28.22 30.97
N ALA A 40 20.28 -27.29 31.75
CA ALA A 40 18.88 -26.87 31.66
C ALA A 40 18.56 -26.08 30.37
N VAL A 41 19.55 -25.45 29.75
CA VAL A 41 19.39 -24.76 28.45
C VAL A 41 19.74 -25.67 27.28
N ALA A 42 20.81 -26.47 27.38
CA ALA A 42 21.26 -27.35 26.30
C ALA A 42 20.28 -28.51 26.03
N PHE A 43 19.67 -29.08 27.06
CA PHE A 43 18.79 -30.24 26.91
C PHE A 43 17.48 -29.90 26.16
N PRO A 44 16.76 -28.80 26.48
CA PRO A 44 15.62 -28.37 25.68
C PRO A 44 15.99 -28.00 24.24
N THR A 45 17.16 -27.37 24.01
CA THR A 45 17.60 -27.03 22.65
C THR A 45 17.94 -28.25 21.81
N VAL A 46 18.51 -29.32 22.40
CA VAL A 46 18.79 -30.57 21.69
C VAL A 46 17.51 -31.33 21.40
N VAL A 47 16.52 -31.31 22.30
CA VAL A 47 15.19 -31.93 22.07
C VAL A 47 14.42 -31.18 20.98
N LEU A 48 14.43 -29.84 20.98
CA LEU A 48 13.82 -29.04 19.92
C LEU A 48 14.54 -29.22 18.59
N TYR A 49 15.89 -29.25 18.58
CA TYR A 49 16.67 -29.54 17.38
C TYR A 49 16.36 -30.93 16.82
N ARG A 50 16.35 -31.97 17.67
CA ARG A 50 15.96 -33.33 17.27
C ARG A 50 14.51 -33.41 16.79
N ALA A 51 13.58 -32.66 17.37
CA ALA A 51 12.18 -32.62 16.94
C ALA A 51 11.99 -31.91 15.59
N VAL A 52 12.79 -30.89 15.30
CA VAL A 52 12.85 -30.21 13.99
C VAL A 52 13.52 -31.11 12.95
N ASP A 53 14.61 -31.80 13.30
CA ASP A 53 15.34 -32.71 12.42
C ASP A 53 14.53 -33.99 12.12
N HIS A 54 13.73 -34.49 13.08
CA HIS A 54 12.81 -35.61 12.84
C HIS A 54 11.68 -35.27 11.87
N ARG A 55 11.29 -33.98 11.76
CA ARG A 55 10.34 -33.52 10.72
C ARG A 55 10.98 -33.43 9.34
N HIS A 56 12.30 -33.25 9.26
CA HIS A 56 13.02 -33.15 7.99
C HIS A 56 13.55 -34.49 7.45
N TYR A 57 13.61 -35.55 8.25
CA TYR A 57 14.09 -36.87 7.81
C TYR A 57 12.98 -37.90 7.47
N SER A 58 11.70 -37.55 7.62
CA SER A 58 10.57 -38.43 7.29
C SER A 58 9.97 -38.17 5.89
N TYR A 59 10.82 -37.95 4.87
CA TYR A 59 10.37 -37.86 3.47
C TYR A 59 11.17 -38.74 2.48
N ARG A 60 12.02 -39.66 2.95
CA ARG A 60 12.61 -40.68 2.08
C ARG A 60 12.54 -42.05 2.72
N SER A 61 11.69 -42.89 2.12
CA SER A 61 11.50 -44.33 2.37
C SER A 61 10.28 -44.71 3.22
N LEU A 62 9.09 -44.58 2.65
CA LEU A 62 8.22 -45.74 2.46
C LEU A 62 7.22 -45.47 1.32
N ARG A 63 7.57 -45.92 0.12
CA ARG A 63 6.63 -46.09 -0.99
C ARG A 63 6.28 -47.57 -1.05
N SER A 64 5.26 -47.94 -0.28
CA SER A 64 4.39 -49.09 -0.53
C SER A 64 3.33 -49.09 0.57
N ASP A 65 2.29 -48.29 0.39
CA ASP A 65 0.90 -48.60 0.77
C ASP A 65 0.01 -47.48 0.23
N LEU A 66 -0.86 -47.85 -0.70
CA LEU A 66 -1.72 -46.96 -1.48
C LEU A 66 -2.98 -46.56 -0.69
N ASN A 67 -3.38 -45.31 -0.91
CA ASN A 67 -4.75 -44.79 -0.97
C ASN A 67 -5.57 -44.63 0.33
N ALA A 68 -5.30 -43.53 1.03
CA ALA A 68 -6.34 -42.81 1.78
C ALA A 68 -6.01 -41.30 1.95
N SER A 69 -4.72 -40.94 1.97
CA SER A 69 -4.27 -39.56 2.20
C SER A 69 -4.22 -38.68 0.94
N ALA A 70 -4.14 -39.27 -0.27
CA ALA A 70 -4.18 -38.50 -1.52
C ALA A 70 -5.59 -37.98 -1.86
N LEU A 71 -6.64 -38.73 -1.48
CA LEU A 71 -8.03 -38.37 -1.80
C LEU A 71 -8.57 -37.21 -0.94
N LEU A 72 -8.03 -37.00 0.26
CA LEU A 72 -8.43 -35.89 1.14
C LEU A 72 -7.73 -34.57 0.80
N SER A 73 -6.50 -34.65 0.26
CA SER A 73 -5.83 -33.48 -0.34
C SER A 73 -6.55 -33.08 -1.63
N ASP A 74 -6.81 -34.03 -2.52
CA ASP A 74 -7.51 -33.72 -3.77
C ASP A 74 -8.92 -33.17 -3.51
N SER A 75 -9.65 -33.61 -2.48
CA SER A 75 -10.98 -33.05 -2.19
C SER A 75 -10.93 -31.60 -1.71
N ASP A 76 -9.96 -31.22 -0.88
CA ASP A 76 -9.82 -29.83 -0.40
C ASP A 76 -9.32 -28.92 -1.52
N TRP A 77 -8.31 -29.34 -2.29
CA TRP A 77 -7.82 -28.59 -3.45
C TRP A 77 -8.88 -28.47 -4.56
N LEU A 78 -9.66 -29.53 -4.82
CA LEU A 78 -10.79 -29.47 -5.77
C LEU A 78 -11.93 -28.60 -5.24
N SER A 79 -12.16 -28.57 -3.93
CA SER A 79 -13.17 -27.70 -3.32
C SER A 79 -12.76 -26.23 -3.38
N GLU A 80 -11.49 -25.92 -3.14
CA GLU A 80 -10.96 -24.56 -3.20
C GLU A 80 -10.83 -24.07 -4.65
N ALA A 81 -10.39 -24.93 -5.58
CA ALA A 81 -10.39 -24.64 -7.02
C ALA A 81 -11.82 -24.46 -7.54
N ALA A 82 -12.77 -25.33 -7.17
CA ALA A 82 -14.17 -25.17 -7.57
C ALA A 82 -14.82 -23.92 -6.94
N ALA A 83 -14.46 -23.57 -5.70
CA ALA A 83 -14.91 -22.34 -5.07
C ALA A 83 -14.36 -21.11 -5.82
N GLN A 84 -13.08 -21.12 -6.19
CA GLN A 84 -12.46 -20.08 -6.98
C GLN A 84 -13.12 -19.96 -8.37
N ASP A 85 -13.33 -21.09 -9.05
CA ASP A 85 -14.05 -21.15 -10.33
C ASP A 85 -15.48 -20.57 -10.20
N THR A 86 -16.21 -20.89 -9.13
CA THR A 86 -17.55 -20.32 -8.91
C THR A 86 -17.53 -18.82 -8.63
N VAL A 87 -16.51 -18.31 -7.93
CA VAL A 87 -16.33 -16.87 -7.70
C VAL A 87 -15.94 -16.16 -8.99
N GLU A 88 -15.04 -16.73 -9.78
CA GLU A 88 -14.61 -16.20 -11.07
C GLU A 88 -15.77 -16.16 -12.07
N LEU A 89 -16.55 -17.24 -12.17
CA LEU A 89 -17.79 -17.29 -12.98
C LEU A 89 -18.81 -16.24 -12.53
N ARG A 90 -18.92 -16.01 -11.21
CA ARG A 90 -19.81 -14.96 -10.67
C ARG A 90 -19.30 -13.57 -11.01
N LEU A 91 -17.99 -13.33 -10.92
CA LEU A 91 -17.38 -12.06 -11.26
C LEU A 91 -17.50 -11.79 -12.77
N ASP A 92 -17.21 -12.75 -13.63
CA ASP A 92 -17.33 -12.61 -15.09
C ASP A 92 -18.75 -12.20 -15.48
N LYS A 93 -19.76 -12.85 -14.90
CA LYS A 93 -21.16 -12.47 -15.12
C LYS A 93 -21.45 -11.02 -14.70
N ILE A 94 -20.94 -10.58 -13.55
CA ILE A 94 -21.11 -9.20 -13.08
C ILE A 94 -20.42 -8.22 -14.03
N LEU A 95 -19.19 -8.53 -14.47
CA LEU A 95 -18.44 -7.70 -15.40
C LEU A 95 -19.14 -7.63 -16.76
N GLN A 96 -19.65 -8.75 -17.26
CA GLN A 96 -20.41 -8.82 -18.49
C GLN A 96 -21.64 -7.91 -18.44
N GLU A 97 -22.42 -7.99 -17.36
CA GLU A 97 -23.64 -7.17 -17.16
C GLU A 97 -23.33 -5.69 -16.95
N ALA A 98 -22.19 -5.34 -16.34
CA ALA A 98 -21.78 -3.97 -16.06
C ALA A 98 -20.98 -3.29 -17.18
N SER A 99 -20.46 -4.08 -18.14
CA SER A 99 -19.56 -3.57 -19.17
C SER A 99 -20.26 -2.78 -20.26
N MET A 100 -19.53 -1.82 -20.82
CA MET A 100 -19.86 -1.15 -22.07
C MET A 100 -19.72 -2.12 -23.26
N GLU A 101 -20.21 -1.73 -24.44
CA GLU A 101 -20.16 -2.56 -25.66
C GLU A 101 -18.73 -3.04 -26.02
N ASP A 102 -17.71 -2.27 -25.65
CA ASP A 102 -16.29 -2.56 -25.89
C ASP A 102 -15.61 -3.35 -24.75
N LYS A 103 -16.40 -3.93 -23.84
CA LYS A 103 -15.93 -4.60 -22.60
C LYS A 103 -15.18 -3.69 -21.63
N THR A 104 -15.39 -2.38 -21.69
CA THR A 104 -14.91 -1.46 -20.64
C THR A 104 -15.86 -1.47 -19.45
N VAL A 105 -15.34 -1.65 -18.22
CA VAL A 105 -16.10 -1.50 -16.97
C VAL A 105 -15.63 -0.28 -16.19
N ILE A 106 -16.54 0.40 -15.48
CA ILE A 106 -16.17 1.44 -14.51
C ILE A 106 -16.15 0.80 -13.12
N LEU A 107 -15.01 0.88 -12.44
CA LEU A 107 -14.76 0.21 -11.17
C LEU A 107 -14.39 1.23 -10.09
N THR A 108 -14.92 1.00 -8.89
CA THR A 108 -14.49 1.66 -7.66
C THR A 108 -14.34 0.60 -6.58
N THR A 109 -13.30 0.71 -5.78
CA THR A 109 -13.00 -0.23 -4.70
C THR A 109 -13.51 0.31 -3.36
N LEU A 110 -14.45 -0.39 -2.74
CA LEU A 110 -14.91 -0.14 -1.37
C LEU A 110 -14.26 -1.18 -0.44
N ASN A 111 -13.52 -0.71 0.57
CA ASN A 111 -12.49 -1.44 1.32
C ASN A 111 -12.83 -2.90 1.69
N SER A 112 -14.04 -3.24 2.12
CA SER A 112 -14.34 -4.59 2.59
C SER A 112 -14.56 -5.65 1.50
N ALA A 113 -14.89 -5.28 0.26
CA ALA A 113 -15.36 -6.23 -0.75
C ALA A 113 -14.24 -6.97 -1.52
N TRP A 114 -13.06 -6.37 -1.61
CA TRP A 114 -11.92 -6.87 -2.42
C TRP A 114 -10.64 -7.03 -1.59
N ALA A 115 -10.58 -6.41 -0.40
CA ALA A 115 -9.41 -6.46 0.47
C ALA A 115 -9.42 -7.64 1.46
N ARG A 116 -10.45 -8.49 1.54
CA ARG A 116 -10.54 -9.57 2.55
C ARG A 116 -9.38 -10.58 2.43
N SER A 117 -8.42 -10.57 3.36
CA SER A 117 -7.39 -11.62 3.58
C SER A 117 -7.70 -12.38 4.85
N GLU A 118 -7.15 -13.58 4.99
CA GLU A 118 -7.16 -14.28 6.27
C GLU A 118 -6.50 -13.40 7.35
N GLY A 119 -7.30 -12.93 8.30
CA GLY A 119 -6.81 -12.26 9.50
C GLY A 119 -6.76 -10.73 9.49
N ILE A 120 -7.13 -10.04 8.40
CA ILE A 120 -7.16 -8.56 8.38
C ILE A 120 -8.57 -8.05 8.03
N ASP A 121 -9.12 -7.25 8.94
CA ASP A 121 -10.43 -6.63 8.81
C ASP A 121 -10.29 -5.20 8.29
N PHE A 122 -10.69 -5.00 7.03
CA PHE A 122 -10.71 -3.69 6.37
C PHE A 122 -12.04 -2.95 6.56
N SER A 123 -12.82 -3.27 7.61
CA SER A 123 -14.08 -2.59 7.92
C SER A 123 -13.89 -1.17 8.50
N GLY A 124 -12.71 -0.87 9.04
CA GLY A 124 -12.34 0.43 9.60
C GLY A 124 -11.59 1.36 8.64
N GLU A 125 -11.32 2.59 9.09
CA GLU A 125 -10.40 3.49 8.40
C GLU A 125 -8.97 2.95 8.52
N GLU A 126 -8.34 2.67 7.39
CA GLU A 126 -6.91 2.40 7.32
C GLU A 126 -6.15 3.72 7.21
N TYR A 127 -5.35 4.03 8.23
CA TYR A 127 -4.51 5.22 8.24
C TYR A 127 -3.46 5.15 7.13
N PHE A 128 -3.21 6.29 6.50
CA PHE A 128 -2.23 6.42 5.42
C PHE A 128 -0.87 5.81 5.82
N MET A 129 -0.33 4.94 4.96
CA MET A 129 0.93 4.19 5.16
C MET A 129 0.94 3.18 6.33
N SER A 130 -0.21 2.85 6.93
CA SER A 130 -0.30 1.67 7.80
C SER A 130 -0.02 0.38 7.01
N ASN A 131 0.32 -0.71 7.71
CA ASN A 131 0.46 -2.01 7.05
C ASN A 131 -0.83 -2.44 6.33
N GLY A 132 -2.00 -2.20 6.94
CA GLY A 132 -3.30 -2.46 6.31
C GLY A 132 -3.51 -1.61 5.06
N TYR A 133 -3.17 -0.32 5.10
CA TYR A 133 -3.21 0.55 3.93
C TYR A 133 -2.33 0.02 2.79
N LEU A 134 -1.08 -0.35 3.08
CA LEU A 134 -0.16 -0.88 2.06
C LEU A 134 -0.67 -2.19 1.46
N GLU A 135 -1.14 -3.12 2.30
CA GLU A 135 -1.72 -4.38 1.82
C GLU A 135 -2.95 -4.12 0.95
N MET A 136 -3.83 -3.22 1.38
CA MET A 136 -4.99 -2.79 0.62
C MET A 136 -4.56 -2.22 -0.75
N MET A 137 -3.62 -1.27 -0.82
CA MET A 137 -3.18 -0.71 -2.10
C MET A 137 -2.58 -1.77 -3.03
N TRP A 138 -1.79 -2.72 -2.52
CA TRP A 138 -1.24 -3.78 -3.36
C TRP A 138 -2.29 -4.78 -3.85
N ARG A 139 -3.26 -5.13 -3.01
CA ARG A 139 -4.39 -5.98 -3.42
C ARG A 139 -5.24 -5.34 -4.50
N ARG A 140 -5.31 -4.00 -4.55
CA ARG A 140 -6.03 -3.26 -5.59
C ARG A 140 -5.38 -3.53 -6.93
N ILE A 141 -4.06 -3.44 -6.99
CA ILE A 141 -3.28 -3.72 -8.20
C ILE A 141 -3.49 -5.17 -8.65
N ASP A 142 -3.48 -6.14 -7.73
CA ASP A 142 -3.71 -7.54 -8.08
C ASP A 142 -5.15 -7.81 -8.57
N PHE A 143 -6.16 -7.20 -7.94
CA PHE A 143 -7.53 -7.31 -8.39
C PHE A 143 -7.71 -6.71 -9.80
N LEU A 144 -7.14 -5.53 -10.06
CA LEU A 144 -7.18 -4.91 -11.38
C LEU A 144 -6.43 -5.74 -12.43
N ARG A 145 -5.37 -6.48 -12.06
CA ARG A 145 -4.74 -7.48 -12.93
C ARG A 145 -5.74 -8.56 -13.35
N THR A 146 -6.49 -9.12 -12.42
CA THR A 146 -7.51 -10.15 -12.70
C THR A 146 -8.56 -9.65 -13.70
N ILE A 147 -9.03 -8.40 -13.58
CA ILE A 147 -9.96 -7.80 -14.54
C ILE A 147 -9.38 -7.80 -15.96
N LEU A 148 -8.09 -7.45 -16.10
CA LEU A 148 -7.41 -7.47 -17.39
C LEU A 148 -7.26 -8.91 -17.93
N GLU A 149 -6.90 -9.87 -17.07
CA GLU A 149 -6.76 -11.29 -17.42
C GLU A 149 -8.10 -11.90 -17.88
N MET A 150 -9.22 -11.45 -17.34
CA MET A 150 -10.58 -11.82 -17.76
C MET A 150 -11.01 -11.16 -19.09
N GLY A 151 -10.17 -10.30 -19.67
CA GLY A 151 -10.42 -9.67 -20.97
C GLY A 151 -11.24 -8.38 -20.92
N TYR A 152 -11.41 -7.77 -19.74
CA TYR A 152 -12.12 -6.50 -19.57
C TYR A 152 -11.15 -5.33 -19.46
N SER A 153 -11.41 -4.27 -20.22
CA SER A 153 -10.78 -2.97 -19.99
C SER A 153 -11.45 -2.31 -18.79
N PHE A 154 -10.77 -1.40 -18.08
CA PHE A 154 -11.40 -0.73 -16.94
C PHE A 154 -11.06 0.75 -16.84
N ILE A 155 -12.04 1.52 -16.37
CA ILE A 155 -11.85 2.86 -15.80
C ILE A 155 -11.94 2.71 -14.29
N PHE A 156 -10.82 2.89 -13.59
CA PHE A 156 -10.77 2.90 -12.14
C PHE A 156 -10.96 4.33 -11.62
N THR A 157 -11.77 4.49 -10.59
CA THR A 157 -11.93 5.75 -9.86
C THR A 157 -11.98 5.48 -8.36
N ASP A 158 -11.20 6.22 -7.57
CA ASP A 158 -11.36 6.24 -6.12
C ASP A 158 -12.72 6.88 -5.75
N VAL A 159 -13.20 6.55 -4.54
CA VAL A 159 -14.51 6.97 -4.02
C VAL A 159 -14.57 8.46 -3.72
N ASP A 160 -13.43 9.09 -3.46
CA ASP A 160 -13.27 10.51 -3.17
C ASP A 160 -12.92 11.34 -4.41
N ILE A 161 -13.31 10.85 -5.59
CA ILE A 161 -13.26 11.57 -6.86
C ILE A 161 -14.66 12.03 -7.27
N MET A 162 -14.83 13.34 -7.42
CA MET A 162 -16.07 13.92 -7.95
C MET A 162 -16.04 13.95 -9.47
N TRP A 163 -17.06 13.37 -10.11
CA TRP A 163 -17.27 13.41 -11.56
C TRP A 163 -18.24 14.55 -11.90
N PHE A 164 -17.73 15.56 -12.60
CA PHE A 164 -18.49 16.75 -13.00
C PHE A 164 -18.98 16.68 -14.46
N ARG A 165 -18.28 15.93 -15.32
CA ARG A 165 -18.60 15.73 -16.73
C ARG A 165 -18.22 14.32 -17.17
N ASN A 166 -18.70 13.92 -18.36
CA ASN A 166 -18.27 12.68 -19.00
C ASN A 166 -16.76 12.76 -19.35
N PRO A 167 -15.89 11.92 -18.75
CA PRO A 167 -14.46 11.95 -19.02
C PRO A 167 -14.06 11.26 -20.33
N LEU A 168 -14.91 10.37 -20.86
CA LEU A 168 -14.56 9.49 -22.00
C LEU A 168 -14.01 10.25 -23.23
N PRO A 169 -14.56 11.42 -23.63
CA PRO A 169 -14.04 12.16 -24.79
C PRO A 169 -12.61 12.67 -24.62
N ASN A 170 -12.07 12.71 -23.40
CA ASN A 170 -10.72 13.19 -23.09
C ASN A 170 -9.70 12.05 -22.91
N PHE A 171 -10.09 10.82 -23.26
CA PHE A 171 -9.20 9.66 -23.22
C PHE A 171 -8.45 9.46 -24.54
N TYR A 172 -7.26 8.86 -24.44
CA TYR A 172 -6.44 8.53 -25.59
C TYR A 172 -6.79 7.12 -26.08
N SER A 173 -7.30 7.03 -27.30
CA SER A 173 -7.71 5.76 -27.91
C SER A 173 -6.52 4.93 -28.42
N ASP A 174 -5.31 5.48 -28.47
CA ASP A 174 -4.10 4.89 -29.05
C ASP A 174 -3.13 4.29 -28.01
N VAL A 175 -3.52 4.22 -26.73
CA VAL A 175 -2.64 3.73 -25.64
C VAL A 175 -3.21 2.56 -24.84
N ASP A 176 -2.33 1.84 -24.16
CA ASP A 176 -2.66 0.69 -23.30
C ASP A 176 -3.07 1.13 -21.88
N PHE A 177 -2.36 2.11 -21.34
CA PHE A 177 -2.50 2.57 -19.96
C PHE A 177 -2.54 4.10 -19.90
N GLN A 178 -3.47 4.67 -19.14
CA GLN A 178 -3.45 6.09 -18.84
C GLN A 178 -3.94 6.39 -17.43
N THR A 179 -3.33 7.39 -16.81
CA THR A 179 -3.50 7.69 -15.38
C THR A 179 -3.58 9.19 -15.15
N ALA A 180 -4.37 9.61 -14.15
CA ALA A 180 -4.37 10.97 -13.65
C ALA A 180 -3.02 11.35 -13.03
N CYS A 181 -2.87 12.62 -12.68
CA CYS A 181 -1.63 13.16 -12.13
C CYS A 181 -1.88 13.94 -10.84
N ASP A 182 -0.96 13.80 -9.90
CA ASP A 182 -0.81 14.76 -8.81
C ASP A 182 -0.21 16.07 -9.34
N HIS A 183 0.68 15.96 -10.35
CA HIS A 183 1.25 17.10 -11.08
C HIS A 183 1.51 16.78 -12.55
N PHE A 184 0.97 17.60 -13.44
CA PHE A 184 1.08 17.46 -14.89
C PHE A 184 2.00 18.53 -15.49
N PHE A 185 3.12 18.14 -16.09
CA PHE A 185 4.14 19.05 -16.66
C PHE A 185 3.80 19.57 -18.07
N GLY A 186 2.61 19.29 -18.59
CA GLY A 186 2.11 19.84 -19.85
C GLY A 186 2.17 18.89 -21.05
N ASN A 187 2.89 17.78 -20.96
CA ASN A 187 2.99 16.78 -22.02
C ASN A 187 2.48 15.40 -21.55
N SER A 188 1.46 14.86 -22.23
CA SER A 188 0.86 13.57 -21.90
C SER A 188 1.79 12.36 -22.04
N THR A 189 2.87 12.44 -22.83
CA THR A 189 3.79 11.32 -23.03
C THR A 189 5.02 11.40 -22.12
N ASP A 190 5.16 12.48 -21.35
CA ASP A 190 6.33 12.68 -20.49
C ASP A 190 6.25 11.79 -19.26
N LEU A 191 7.17 10.84 -19.11
CA LEU A 191 7.28 10.00 -17.93
C LEU A 191 7.56 10.82 -16.66
N GLY A 192 8.03 12.07 -16.79
CA GLY A 192 8.23 13.02 -15.70
C GLY A 192 6.97 13.39 -14.92
N ASN A 193 5.77 13.26 -15.50
CA ASN A 193 4.51 13.54 -14.82
C ASN A 193 4.36 12.73 -13.53
N ARG A 194 3.90 13.35 -12.44
CA ARG A 194 3.69 12.65 -11.17
C ARG A 194 2.32 11.99 -11.20
N ALA A 195 2.30 10.68 -11.38
CA ALA A 195 1.07 9.91 -11.56
C ALA A 195 0.26 9.82 -10.28
N ASN A 196 -1.07 9.74 -10.43
CA ASN A 196 -2.02 9.55 -9.37
C ASN A 196 -2.79 8.23 -9.57
N GLY A 197 -2.71 7.32 -8.61
CA GLY A 197 -3.32 5.99 -8.69
C GLY A 197 -4.85 5.99 -8.58
N GLY A 198 -5.47 7.12 -8.24
CA GLY A 198 -6.91 7.19 -7.97
C GLY A 198 -7.79 7.25 -9.20
N PHE A 199 -7.26 7.57 -10.38
CA PHE A 199 -8.04 7.55 -11.61
C PHE A 199 -7.24 7.03 -12.80
N ASN A 200 -7.65 5.90 -13.37
CA ASN A 200 -6.94 5.23 -14.46
C ASN A 200 -7.92 4.73 -15.52
N TYR A 201 -7.50 4.69 -16.78
CA TYR A 201 -8.15 3.90 -17.82
C TYR A 201 -7.12 2.96 -18.44
N VAL A 202 -7.40 1.67 -18.41
CA VAL A 202 -6.47 0.63 -18.85
C VAL A 202 -7.22 -0.33 -19.77
N LYS A 203 -6.64 -0.58 -20.94
CA LYS A 203 -7.19 -1.55 -21.89
C LYS A 203 -6.67 -2.94 -21.59
N SER A 204 -7.54 -3.94 -21.66
CA SER A 204 -7.10 -5.34 -21.56
C SER A 204 -6.34 -5.75 -22.83
N ASN A 205 -5.06 -6.08 -22.64
CA ASN A 205 -4.21 -6.74 -23.62
C ASN A 205 -2.99 -7.35 -22.91
N ASN A 206 -2.16 -8.09 -23.66
CA ASN A 206 -1.01 -8.77 -23.07
C ASN A 206 -0.01 -7.82 -22.40
N ARG A 207 0.17 -6.59 -22.91
CA ARG A 207 1.12 -5.62 -22.36
C ARG A 207 0.66 -5.07 -21.02
N SER A 208 -0.63 -4.70 -20.91
CA SER A 208 -1.19 -4.21 -19.65
C SER A 208 -1.25 -5.32 -18.59
N ILE A 209 -1.57 -6.55 -18.96
CA ILE A 209 -1.54 -7.71 -18.05
C ILE A 209 -0.14 -7.93 -17.49
N GLU A 210 0.88 -8.00 -18.36
CA GLU A 210 2.27 -8.19 -17.92
C GLU A 210 2.80 -7.01 -17.10
N PHE A 211 2.40 -5.78 -17.44
CA PHE A 211 2.73 -4.61 -16.63
C PHE A 211 2.11 -4.68 -15.23
N TYR A 212 0.85 -5.07 -15.09
CA TYR A 212 0.20 -5.19 -13.78
C TYR A 212 0.81 -6.32 -12.92
N LYS A 213 1.23 -7.44 -13.53
CA LYS A 213 2.03 -8.49 -12.84
C LYS A 213 3.36 -7.93 -12.33
N TYR A 214 4.06 -7.17 -13.17
CA TYR A 214 5.32 -6.55 -12.81
C TYR A 214 5.16 -5.50 -11.71
N TRP A 215 4.14 -4.66 -11.81
CA TRP A 215 3.84 -3.64 -10.81
C TRP A 215 3.51 -4.29 -9.47
N TYR A 216 2.60 -5.26 -9.43
CA TYR A 216 2.24 -5.97 -8.20
C TYR A 216 3.46 -6.64 -7.55
N SER A 217 4.27 -7.39 -8.31
CA SER A 217 5.47 -8.08 -7.77
C SER A 217 6.57 -7.11 -7.32
N SER A 218 6.59 -5.87 -7.83
CA SER A 218 7.58 -4.87 -7.44
C SER A 218 7.52 -4.47 -5.97
N ARG A 219 6.41 -4.70 -5.26
CA ARG A 219 6.31 -4.47 -3.81
C ARG A 219 7.41 -5.18 -2.99
N GLU A 220 7.93 -6.30 -3.49
CA GLU A 220 9.04 -7.03 -2.85
C GLU A 220 10.37 -6.28 -2.93
N ARG A 221 10.59 -5.52 -4.01
CA ARG A 221 11.77 -4.64 -4.19
C ARG A 221 11.63 -3.32 -3.44
N PHE A 222 10.40 -2.90 -3.14
CA PHE A 222 10.07 -1.62 -2.51
C PHE A 222 9.25 -1.82 -1.23
N PRO A 223 9.79 -2.51 -0.20
CA PRO A 223 9.08 -2.71 1.05
C PRO A 223 8.72 -1.36 1.69
N GLY A 224 7.52 -1.28 2.28
CA GLY A 224 7.03 -0.06 2.94
C GLY A 224 6.55 1.05 1.99
N HIS A 225 6.60 0.85 0.67
CA HIS A 225 6.10 1.82 -0.30
C HIS A 225 4.73 1.38 -0.83
N HIS A 226 3.88 2.35 -1.12
CA HIS A 226 2.57 2.10 -1.72
C HIS A 226 2.67 2.04 -3.26
N ASP A 227 1.58 1.56 -3.87
CA ASP A 227 1.45 1.29 -5.30
C ASP A 227 1.86 2.48 -6.20
N GLN A 228 1.37 3.68 -5.93
CA GLN A 228 1.63 4.87 -6.74
C GLN A 228 3.09 5.35 -6.66
N ASP A 229 3.73 5.30 -5.49
CA ASP A 229 5.16 5.64 -5.35
C ASP A 229 6.03 4.66 -6.14
N VAL A 230 5.71 3.37 -6.05
CA VAL A 230 6.40 2.35 -6.83
C VAL A 230 6.15 2.54 -8.32
N PHE A 231 4.92 2.84 -8.75
CA PHE A 231 4.61 3.15 -10.15
C PHE A 231 5.46 4.30 -10.70
N ASN A 232 5.57 5.39 -9.94
CA ASN A 232 6.38 6.54 -10.33
C ASN A 232 7.89 6.20 -10.46
N THR A 233 8.34 5.10 -9.85
CA THR A 233 9.69 4.58 -10.01
C THR A 233 9.78 3.63 -11.21
N ILE A 234 8.95 2.58 -11.25
CA ILE A 234 9.08 1.48 -12.22
C ILE A 234 8.64 1.85 -13.64
N LYS A 235 7.91 2.95 -13.84
CA LYS A 235 7.56 3.44 -15.19
C LYS A 235 8.78 3.80 -16.04
N TYR A 236 9.95 3.95 -15.43
CA TYR A 236 11.23 4.15 -16.10
C TYR A 236 12.01 2.86 -16.34
N ASP A 237 11.58 1.73 -15.79
CA ASP A 237 12.31 0.47 -15.89
C ASP A 237 12.30 -0.02 -17.35
N PRO A 238 13.43 -0.57 -17.87
CA PRO A 238 13.52 -1.06 -19.26
C PRO A 238 12.42 -2.04 -19.65
N PHE A 239 11.94 -2.82 -18.67
CA PHE A 239 10.83 -3.75 -18.81
C PHE A 239 9.60 -3.11 -19.49
N VAL A 240 9.25 -1.87 -19.15
CA VAL A 240 8.09 -1.16 -19.74
C VAL A 240 8.26 -0.98 -21.25
N THR A 241 9.48 -0.65 -21.68
CA THR A 241 9.82 -0.50 -23.10
C THR A 241 9.91 -1.86 -23.80
N GLU A 242 10.46 -2.88 -23.12
CA GLU A 242 10.61 -4.24 -23.64
C GLU A 242 9.27 -4.91 -23.96
N ILE A 243 8.28 -4.75 -23.09
CA ILE A 243 6.90 -5.23 -23.36
C ILE A 243 6.14 -4.32 -24.34
N GLY A 244 6.72 -3.17 -24.69
CA GLY A 244 6.13 -2.19 -25.60
C GLY A 244 4.87 -1.51 -25.06
N LEU A 245 4.75 -1.37 -23.73
CA LEU A 245 3.59 -0.73 -23.11
C LEU A 245 3.55 0.75 -23.51
N THR A 246 2.40 1.17 -24.03
CA THR A 246 2.16 2.59 -24.34
C THR A 246 1.37 3.23 -23.21
N MET A 247 1.86 4.37 -22.73
CA MET A 247 1.25 5.06 -21.60
C MET A 247 1.08 6.57 -21.83
N ARG A 248 -0.01 7.13 -21.29
CA ARG A 248 -0.23 8.58 -21.26
C ARG A 248 -0.72 9.07 -19.90
N PHE A 249 -0.34 10.31 -19.59
CA PHE A 249 -0.72 11.03 -18.40
C PHE A 249 -1.86 12.00 -18.72
N LEU A 250 -2.93 11.91 -17.94
CA LEU A 250 -4.13 12.72 -18.13
C LEU A 250 -3.90 14.13 -17.58
N SER A 251 -4.23 15.14 -18.39
CA SER A 251 -4.03 16.54 -18.00
C SER A 251 -4.92 16.93 -16.83
N THR A 252 -4.34 17.61 -15.83
CA THR A 252 -5.05 18.21 -14.69
C THR A 252 -6.04 19.31 -15.08
N THR A 253 -6.06 19.74 -16.34
CA THR A 253 -7.15 20.56 -16.90
C THR A 253 -8.49 19.82 -16.86
N PHE A 254 -8.49 18.52 -17.18
CA PHE A 254 -9.70 17.69 -17.22
C PHE A 254 -9.80 16.75 -16.01
N PHE A 255 -8.66 16.28 -15.51
CA PHE A 255 -8.57 15.29 -14.42
C PHE A 255 -7.77 15.89 -13.26
N GLY A 256 -8.36 16.88 -12.60
CA GLY A 256 -7.68 17.63 -11.55
C GLY A 256 -7.66 16.90 -10.21
N GLY A 257 -6.92 17.46 -9.27
CA GLY A 257 -6.93 17.03 -7.88
C GLY A 257 -6.59 18.17 -6.94
N LEU A 258 -6.73 18.00 -5.63
CA LEU A 258 -6.34 19.03 -4.67
C LEU A 258 -4.83 19.34 -4.68
N CYS A 259 -3.97 18.42 -5.13
CA CYS A 259 -2.54 18.69 -5.38
C CYS A 259 -2.33 19.72 -6.50
N GLU A 260 -3.15 19.64 -7.56
CA GLU A 260 -3.12 20.50 -8.73
C GLU A 260 -4.55 20.67 -9.29
N PRO A 261 -5.33 21.62 -8.73
CA PRO A 261 -6.72 21.79 -9.13
C PRO A 261 -6.83 22.24 -10.58
N SER A 262 -7.84 21.72 -11.30
CA SER A 262 -8.16 22.22 -12.63
C SER A 262 -8.45 23.71 -12.57
N ARG A 263 -7.83 24.51 -13.45
CA ARG A 263 -8.04 25.96 -13.48
C ARG A 263 -9.28 26.37 -14.28
N ASP A 264 -9.94 25.43 -14.95
CA ASP A 264 -11.06 25.71 -15.85
C ASP A 264 -12.27 24.82 -15.54
N LEU A 265 -13.22 25.38 -14.79
CA LEU A 265 -14.51 24.75 -14.46
C LEU A 265 -15.37 24.43 -15.69
N ASN A 266 -15.09 25.05 -16.84
CA ASN A 266 -15.77 24.69 -18.10
C ASN A 266 -15.28 23.35 -18.63
N LYS A 267 -14.04 22.95 -18.32
CA LYS A 267 -13.39 21.74 -18.88
C LYS A 267 -13.29 20.58 -17.91
N VAL A 268 -13.16 20.86 -16.61
CA VAL A 268 -12.96 19.83 -15.59
C VAL A 268 -13.99 18.69 -15.73
N CYS A 269 -13.48 17.46 -15.80
CA CYS A 269 -14.27 16.24 -15.84
C CYS A 269 -14.29 15.59 -14.47
N THR A 270 -13.13 15.49 -13.81
CA THR A 270 -13.02 14.96 -12.46
C THR A 270 -12.14 15.82 -11.56
N MET A 271 -12.39 15.77 -10.25
CA MET A 271 -11.52 16.30 -9.21
C MET A 271 -11.34 15.27 -8.09
N HIS A 272 -10.09 14.88 -7.81
CA HIS A 272 -9.72 13.96 -6.74
C HIS A 272 -9.36 14.72 -5.44
N ALA A 273 -9.85 14.26 -4.29
CA ALA A 273 -9.35 14.67 -2.97
C ALA A 273 -7.96 14.07 -2.60
N ASN A 274 -7.02 14.07 -3.56
CA ASN A 274 -5.63 13.66 -3.37
C ASN A 274 -4.83 14.69 -2.53
N CYS A 275 -3.59 14.37 -2.16
CA CYS A 275 -2.79 15.18 -1.22
C CYS A 275 -3.54 15.53 0.08
N CYS A 276 -4.34 14.59 0.56
CA CYS A 276 -5.19 14.75 1.74
C CYS A 276 -5.14 13.50 2.61
N ILE A 277 -4.83 13.69 3.89
CA ILE A 277 -4.82 12.62 4.89
C ILE A 277 -6.03 12.78 5.81
N GLY A 278 -6.67 11.65 6.09
CA GLY A 278 -7.75 11.53 7.07
C GLY A 278 -9.13 11.80 6.48
N LEU A 279 -10.10 10.99 6.91
CA LEU A 279 -11.47 11.04 6.41
C LEU A 279 -12.14 12.41 6.63
N GLU A 280 -12.00 13.02 7.80
CA GLU A 280 -12.63 14.31 8.13
C GLU A 280 -12.14 15.45 7.23
N SER A 281 -10.82 15.52 6.97
CA SER A 281 -10.22 16.51 6.07
C SER A 281 -10.75 16.34 4.65
N LYS A 282 -10.82 15.08 4.16
CA LYS A 282 -11.37 14.76 2.85
C LYS A 282 -12.84 15.17 2.74
N LEU A 283 -13.67 14.78 3.72
CA LEU A 283 -15.10 15.13 3.73
C LEU A 283 -15.35 16.64 3.75
N HIS A 284 -14.54 17.39 4.49
CA HIS A 284 -14.63 18.85 4.53
C HIS A 284 -14.37 19.48 3.15
N ASP A 285 -13.23 19.17 2.52
CA ASP A 285 -12.88 19.75 1.23
C ASP A 285 -13.78 19.22 0.09
N LEU A 286 -14.26 17.97 0.16
CA LEU A 286 -15.27 17.43 -0.77
C LEU A 286 -16.57 18.24 -0.73
N ARG A 287 -17.07 18.62 0.46
CA ARG A 287 -18.27 19.47 0.58
C ARG A 287 -18.06 20.82 -0.10
N ILE A 288 -16.89 21.43 0.09
CA ILE A 288 -16.56 22.72 -0.53
C ILE A 288 -16.46 22.58 -2.05
N MET A 289 -15.83 21.52 -2.58
CA MET A 289 -15.79 21.24 -4.02
C MET A 289 -17.20 21.14 -4.62
N LEU A 290 -18.11 20.43 -3.94
CA LEU A 290 -19.50 20.31 -4.39
C LEU A 290 -20.22 21.67 -4.39
N ASP A 291 -20.00 22.50 -3.37
CA ASP A 291 -20.61 23.82 -3.31
C ASP A 291 -20.06 24.77 -4.38
N ASN A 292 -18.75 24.72 -4.66
CA ASN A 292 -18.15 25.43 -5.79
C ASN A 292 -18.77 25.01 -7.12
N TRP A 293 -18.96 23.70 -7.32
CA TRP A 293 -19.57 23.20 -8.54
C TRP A 293 -21.04 23.64 -8.69
N ARG A 294 -21.81 23.61 -7.61
CA ARG A 294 -23.21 24.10 -7.60
C ARG A 294 -23.29 25.59 -7.94
N GLU A 295 -22.40 26.40 -7.38
CA GLU A 295 -22.29 27.83 -7.66
C GLU A 295 -21.93 28.08 -9.13
N PHE A 296 -20.94 27.36 -9.67
CA PHE A 296 -20.60 27.46 -11.09
C PHE A 296 -21.77 27.03 -11.98
N MET A 297 -22.51 25.99 -11.61
CA MET A 297 -23.63 25.48 -12.40
C MET A 297 -24.85 26.40 -12.39
N SER A 298 -25.04 27.24 -11.36
CA SER A 298 -26.12 28.22 -11.30
C SER A 298 -25.86 29.47 -12.16
N LEU A 299 -24.61 29.69 -12.61
CA LEU A 299 -24.27 30.82 -13.46
C LEU A 299 -24.89 30.72 -14.87
N PRO A 300 -25.35 31.84 -15.45
CA PRO A 300 -25.65 31.95 -16.87
C PRO A 300 -24.44 31.59 -17.75
N HIS A 301 -24.68 31.05 -18.95
CA HIS A 301 -23.60 30.55 -19.82
C HIS A 301 -22.56 31.62 -20.19
N ASN A 302 -22.99 32.87 -20.43
CA ASN A 302 -22.11 34.00 -20.70
C ASN A 302 -21.20 34.35 -19.51
N MET A 303 -21.61 34.02 -18.28
CA MET A 303 -20.81 34.25 -17.07
C MET A 303 -19.86 33.10 -16.75
N LYS A 304 -20.11 31.87 -17.25
CA LYS A 304 -19.19 30.73 -17.00
C LYS A 304 -17.80 30.93 -17.59
N ASN A 305 -17.71 31.72 -18.67
CA ASN A 305 -16.43 32.06 -19.32
C ASN A 305 -15.69 33.21 -18.65
N SER A 306 -16.31 33.90 -17.68
CA SER A 306 -15.72 35.07 -17.02
C SER A 306 -14.78 34.73 -15.85
N GLY A 307 -14.67 33.45 -15.48
CA GLY A 307 -13.79 33.00 -14.40
C GLY A 307 -14.18 33.52 -13.01
N ILE A 308 -15.44 33.95 -12.82
CA ILE A 308 -15.93 34.51 -11.54
C ILE A 308 -15.87 33.49 -10.41
N VAL A 309 -16.13 32.22 -10.71
CA VAL A 309 -16.06 31.13 -9.72
C VAL A 309 -14.73 30.42 -9.88
N SER A 310 -14.03 30.25 -8.76
CA SER A 310 -12.83 29.42 -8.65
C SER A 310 -12.99 28.43 -7.50
N TRP A 311 -12.16 27.39 -7.50
CA TRP A 311 -12.09 26.48 -6.37
C TRP A 311 -11.69 27.23 -5.10
N ARG A 312 -12.40 26.94 -4.00
CA ARG A 312 -12.06 27.38 -2.64
C ARG A 312 -11.22 26.34 -1.88
N VAL A 313 -11.00 25.19 -2.51
CA VAL A 313 -10.18 24.07 -2.01
C VAL A 313 -8.76 24.14 -2.59
N PRO A 314 -7.79 23.50 -1.92
CA PRO A 314 -7.93 22.84 -0.61
C PRO A 314 -7.99 23.83 0.57
N GLN A 315 -8.66 23.43 1.66
CA GLN A 315 -8.62 24.15 2.94
C GLN A 315 -8.01 23.29 4.04
N ASN A 316 -8.58 22.11 4.27
CA ASN A 316 -8.08 21.17 5.28
C ASN A 316 -7.10 20.16 4.67
N CYS A 317 -7.25 19.84 3.39
CA CYS A 317 -6.26 19.05 2.69
C CYS A 317 -4.99 19.89 2.45
N SER A 318 -3.82 19.28 2.56
CA SER A 318 -2.56 19.98 2.30
C SER A 318 -1.45 18.99 2.04
N ILE A 319 -0.61 19.29 1.05
CA ILE A 319 0.67 18.60 0.84
C ILE A 319 1.52 18.63 2.12
N ALA A 320 1.44 19.69 2.94
CA ALA A 320 2.17 19.77 4.20
C ALA A 320 1.74 18.70 5.22
N ALA A 321 0.51 18.19 5.13
CA ALA A 321 0.05 17.10 5.99
C ALA A 321 0.76 15.77 5.67
N LEU A 322 1.15 15.54 4.40
CA LEU A 322 1.92 14.35 3.99
C LEU A 322 3.30 14.28 4.66
N PHE A 323 3.89 15.43 5.00
CA PHE A 323 5.21 15.51 5.63
C PHE A 323 5.17 15.57 7.17
N ARG A 324 3.98 15.51 7.78
CA ARG A 324 3.80 15.60 9.25
C ARG A 324 3.61 14.25 9.94
N THR A 325 3.55 13.15 9.22
CA THR A 325 3.51 11.81 9.81
C THR A 325 4.87 11.51 10.48
N PRO A 326 4.93 11.26 11.80
CA PRO A 326 6.19 10.93 12.46
C PRO A 326 6.62 9.54 11.98
N SER A 327 7.85 9.44 11.50
CA SER A 327 8.55 8.17 11.36
C SER A 327 8.64 7.51 12.74
N PHE A 328 7.99 6.36 12.91
CA PHE A 328 8.12 5.48 14.06
C PHE A 328 8.74 4.16 13.66
#